data_AF-A0A351YD25-F1
#
_entry.id   AF-A0A351YD25-F1
#
_cell.length_a   1.000
_cell.length_b   1.000
_cell.length_c   1.000
_cell.angle_alpha   90.00
_cell.angle_beta   90.00
_cell.angle_gamma   90.00
#
_symmetry.space_group_name_H-M   'P 1'
#
loop_
_entity.id
_entity.type
_entity.pdbx_description
1 polymer ?
#
loop_
_entity_poly.entity_id
_entity_poly.type
_entity_poly.pdbx_seq_one_letter_code
_entity_poly.pdbx_strand_id
1 'polypeptide(L)'
;MKTKILLFLSAMFLLAGHLSAQDAKDEGDAQRQKRPDFKEMQLRQVLNALMLDDETAAKFTPVYKVYQEEMEACRLPQVKKPRKAEMTDDEIAQEIEQQFAQGRKLIDVKEKYYKKFKKILTMKQIRKIYSLERFNMRRVGREMDRRQHRGKAPMPQKPRRERNQEA
;
A
#
# COMPACT_ATOMS: atom_id res chain seq x y z
N MET A 1 -2.75 -74.36 -24.95
CA MET A 1 -3.93 -75.16 -24.57
C MET A 1 -4.73 -74.33 -23.57
N LYS A 2 -5.94 -73.86 -23.96
CA LYS A 2 -7.25 -74.33 -23.43
C LYS A 2 -7.54 -73.84 -22.00
N THR A 3 -8.06 -72.63 -21.81
CA THR A 3 -9.49 -72.26 -21.59
C THR A 3 -10.08 -72.54 -20.20
N LYS A 4 -10.52 -71.45 -19.56
CA LYS A 4 -11.75 -71.25 -18.74
C LYS A 4 -11.84 -71.92 -17.36
N ILE A 5 -12.12 -71.09 -16.33
CA ILE A 5 -13.15 -71.20 -15.26
C ILE A 5 -13.04 -69.85 -14.51
N LEU A 6 -13.89 -68.86 -14.77
CA LEU A 6 -15.27 -68.69 -14.28
C LEU A 6 -15.33 -68.18 -12.82
N LEU A 7 -15.55 -66.85 -12.73
CA LEU A 7 -16.30 -66.10 -11.73
C LEU A 7 -16.92 -66.91 -10.58
N PHE A 8 -16.54 -66.61 -9.33
CA PHE A 8 -17.45 -66.72 -8.18
C PHE A 8 -17.08 -65.73 -7.07
N LEU A 9 -18.09 -64.98 -6.62
CA LEU A 9 -18.20 -64.19 -5.38
C LEU A 9 -17.52 -62.81 -5.30
N SER A 10 -18.12 -61.89 -6.04
CA SER A 10 -18.45 -60.55 -5.54
C SER A 10 -19.44 -60.62 -4.36
N ALA A 11 -19.03 -60.19 -3.16
CA ALA A 11 -19.95 -59.79 -2.09
C ALA A 11 -19.23 -58.87 -1.08
N MET A 12 -19.00 -57.61 -1.46
CA MET A 12 -19.02 -56.49 -0.51
C MET A 12 -19.33 -55.21 -1.28
N PHE A 13 -20.57 -55.16 -1.78
CA PHE A 13 -21.24 -53.92 -2.10
C PHE A 13 -21.79 -53.35 -0.77
N LEU A 14 -21.70 -52.03 -0.61
CA LEU A 14 -22.41 -51.22 0.39
C LEU A 14 -21.84 -51.20 1.81
N LEU A 15 -20.97 -50.23 2.07
CA LEU A 15 -21.36 -49.20 3.04
C LEU A 15 -21.09 -47.84 2.40
N ALA A 16 -22.18 -47.10 2.22
CA ALA A 16 -22.22 -45.73 1.76
C ALA A 16 -21.25 -44.85 2.55
N GLY A 17 -20.56 -43.94 1.85
CA GLY A 17 -20.10 -42.74 2.54
C GLY A 17 -21.32 -41.96 3.03
N HIS A 18 -21.21 -41.32 4.19
CA HIS A 18 -21.87 -40.06 4.55
C HIS A 18 -21.09 -39.45 5.74
N LEU A 19 -20.65 -38.22 5.52
CA LEU A 19 -20.39 -37.15 6.49
C LEU A 19 -19.79 -37.52 7.86
N SER A 20 -18.55 -37.08 8.08
CA SER A 20 -18.21 -36.44 9.35
C SER A 20 -17.94 -34.97 9.08
N ALA A 21 -19.04 -34.23 8.87
CA ALA A 21 -19.12 -32.82 9.15
C ALA A 21 -19.69 -32.69 10.56
N GLN A 22 -18.81 -32.56 11.55
CA GLN A 22 -19.12 -31.90 12.82
C GLN A 22 -17.87 -31.15 13.27
N ASP A 23 -18.10 -29.85 13.49
CA ASP A 23 -17.15 -28.83 13.85
C ASP A 23 -16.34 -29.14 15.11
N ALA A 24 -15.05 -28.85 15.04
CA ALA A 24 -14.26 -28.47 16.20
C ALA A 24 -13.28 -27.36 15.79
N LYS A 25 -13.76 -26.13 15.96
CA LYS A 25 -13.05 -24.94 16.43
C LYS A 25 -11.63 -24.70 15.88
N ASP A 26 -11.57 -23.76 14.95
CA ASP A 26 -10.73 -22.56 15.05
C ASP A 26 -9.26 -22.80 15.47
N GLU A 27 -8.50 -23.48 14.62
CA GLU A 27 -7.05 -23.28 14.54
C GLU A 27 -6.68 -22.72 13.17
N GLY A 28 -7.32 -21.60 12.82
CA GLY A 28 -7.01 -20.79 11.65
C GLY A 28 -6.00 -19.67 11.92
N ASP A 29 -5.28 -19.69 13.05
CA ASP A 29 -4.41 -18.57 13.47
C ASP A 29 -2.90 -18.90 13.51
N ALA A 30 -2.47 -20.06 13.01
CA ALA A 30 -1.04 -20.39 12.93
C ALA A 30 -0.37 -19.99 11.60
N GLN A 31 -1.08 -19.35 10.66
CA GLN A 31 -0.44 -18.80 9.45
C GLN A 31 -1.17 -17.61 8.82
N ARG A 32 -1.69 -16.69 9.63
CA ARG A 32 -1.57 -15.28 9.24
C ARG A 32 -0.10 -14.93 9.38
N GLN A 33 0.70 -15.22 8.35
CA GLN A 33 2.00 -14.59 8.17
C GLN A 33 1.79 -13.10 8.46
N LYS A 34 2.28 -12.61 9.61
CA LYS A 34 2.04 -11.25 10.10
C LYS A 34 2.24 -10.32 8.91
N ARG A 35 1.15 -9.77 8.38
CA ARG A 35 1.27 -8.82 7.28
C ARG A 35 2.23 -7.76 7.78
N PRO A 36 3.35 -7.49 7.07
CA PRO A 36 4.35 -6.58 7.58
C PRO A 36 3.67 -5.23 7.84
N ASP A 37 3.79 -4.73 9.07
CA ASP A 37 3.24 -3.42 9.40
C ASP A 37 3.99 -2.38 8.54
N PHE A 38 3.28 -1.88 7.54
CA PHE A 38 3.84 -0.95 6.58
C PHE A 38 4.26 0.36 7.25
N LYS A 39 3.57 0.77 8.33
CA LYS A 39 3.93 1.97 9.10
C LYS A 39 5.25 1.75 9.82
N GLU A 40 5.43 0.59 10.44
CA GLU A 40 6.70 0.23 11.10
C GLU A 40 7.84 0.10 10.09
N MET A 41 7.59 -0.50 8.92
CA MET A 41 8.59 -0.58 7.85
C MET A 41 9.00 0.81 7.37
N GLN A 42 8.04 1.71 7.16
CA GLN A 42 8.32 3.11 6.80
C GLN A 42 9.11 3.83 7.89
N LEU A 43 8.74 3.66 9.16
CA LEU A 43 9.47 4.21 10.29
C LEU A 43 10.93 3.73 10.29
N ARG A 44 11.16 2.41 10.15
CA ARG A 44 12.52 1.84 10.04
C ARG A 44 13.30 2.41 8.86
N GLN A 45 12.67 2.56 7.69
CA GLN A 45 13.31 3.18 6.53
C GLN A 45 13.72 4.63 6.79
N VAL A 46 12.87 5.40 7.47
CA VAL A 46 13.18 6.79 7.83
C VAL A 46 14.29 6.85 8.87
N LEU A 47 14.21 6.08 9.96
CA LEU A 47 15.26 6.03 10.98
C LEU A 47 16.63 5.70 10.37
N ASN A 48 16.69 4.65 9.55
CA ASN A 48 17.92 4.24 8.87
C ASN A 48 18.42 5.32 7.90
N ALA A 49 17.53 5.94 7.13
CA ALA A 49 17.91 6.96 6.15
C ALA A 49 18.33 8.29 6.79
N LEU A 50 17.90 8.54 8.03
CA LEU A 50 18.27 9.72 8.81
C LEU A 50 19.54 9.51 9.65
N MET A 51 19.97 8.25 9.84
CA MET A 51 21.14 7.87 10.64
C MET A 51 21.08 8.50 12.04
N LEU A 52 19.95 8.35 12.73
CA LEU A 52 19.76 8.88 14.08
C LEU A 52 20.50 8.01 15.09
N ASP A 53 21.12 8.64 16.08
CA ASP A 53 21.53 7.96 17.31
C ASP A 53 20.31 7.51 18.13
N ASP A 54 20.54 6.61 19.09
CA ASP A 54 19.47 5.99 19.88
C ASP A 54 18.64 7.01 20.66
N GLU A 55 19.27 8.07 21.18
CA GLU A 55 18.60 9.12 21.95
C GLU A 55 17.64 9.93 21.06
N THR A 56 18.13 10.36 19.90
CA THR A 56 17.37 11.14 18.93
C THR A 56 16.27 10.28 18.30
N ALA A 57 16.56 9.01 18.01
CA ALA A 57 15.57 8.04 17.51
C ALA A 57 14.43 7.82 18.52
N ALA A 58 14.75 7.70 19.82
CA ALA A 58 13.76 7.56 20.89
C ALA A 58 12.82 8.78 20.98
N LYS A 59 13.37 10.00 20.84
CA LYS A 59 12.59 11.26 20.81
C LYS A 59 11.77 11.41 19.53
N PHE A 60 12.34 11.04 18.39
CA PHE A 60 11.74 11.22 17.06
C PHE A 60 10.59 10.24 16.79
N THR A 61 10.76 8.98 17.17
CA THR A 61 9.81 7.89 16.86
C THR A 61 8.36 8.18 17.24
N PRO A 62 8.03 8.57 18.49
CA PRO A 62 6.64 8.85 18.86
C PRO A 62 6.06 10.01 18.05
N VAL A 63 6.86 11.05 17.77
CA VAL A 63 6.42 12.18 16.95
C VAL A 63 6.13 11.75 15.51
N TYR A 64 6.97 10.89 14.94
CA TYR A 64 6.82 10.41 13.57
C TYR A 64 5.63 9.46 13.41
N LYS A 65 5.32 8.62 14.41
CA LYS A 65 4.13 7.75 14.36
C LYS A 65 2.83 8.55 14.29
N VAL A 66 2.69 9.59 15.10
CA VAL A 66 1.50 10.48 15.05
C VAL A 66 1.48 11.27 13.73
N TYR A 67 2.65 11.67 13.20
CA TYR A 67 2.73 12.25 11.86
C TYR A 67 2.18 11.30 10.78
N GLN A 68 2.54 10.02 10.81
CA GLN A 68 2.03 9.03 9.85
C GLN A 68 0.50 8.91 9.93
N GLU A 69 -0.07 8.91 11.13
CA GLU A 69 -1.52 8.85 11.34
C GLU A 69 -2.24 10.10 10.81
N GLU A 70 -1.75 11.30 11.13
CA GLU A 70 -2.35 12.54 10.64
C GLU A 70 -2.21 12.69 9.10
N MET A 71 -1.10 12.22 8.54
CA MET A 71 -0.89 12.16 7.08
C MET A 71 -1.82 11.17 6.38
N GLU A 72 -2.17 10.07 7.04
CA GLU A 72 -3.16 9.11 6.54
C GLU A 72 -4.57 9.65 6.63
N ALA A 73 -4.92 10.34 7.72
CA ALA A 73 -6.21 11.03 7.86
C ALA A 73 -6.40 12.14 6.80
N CYS A 74 -5.32 12.67 6.25
CA CYS A 74 -5.37 13.59 5.11
C CYS A 74 -5.65 12.91 3.77
N ARG A 75 -5.70 11.57 3.67
CA ARG A 75 -6.00 10.88 2.41
C ARG A 75 -7.52 10.82 2.22
N LEU A 76 -8.00 11.22 1.05
CA LEU A 76 -9.38 10.95 0.66
C LEU A 76 -9.61 9.42 0.65
N PRO A 77 -10.76 8.95 1.15
CA PRO A 77 -11.13 7.56 1.03
C PRO A 77 -11.11 7.15 -0.44
N GLN A 78 -10.62 5.95 -0.73
CA GLN A 78 -10.77 5.35 -2.06
C GLN A 78 -12.23 4.90 -2.22
N VAL A 79 -13.14 5.87 -2.35
CA VAL A 79 -14.47 5.58 -2.85
C VAL A 79 -14.28 5.09 -4.28
N LYS A 80 -14.89 3.96 -4.63
CA LYS A 80 -14.93 3.48 -6.02
C LYS A 80 -15.64 4.57 -6.83
N LYS A 81 -14.87 5.46 -7.43
CA LYS A 81 -15.43 6.53 -8.24
C LYS A 81 -16.17 5.88 -9.41
N PRO A 82 -17.38 6.35 -9.76
CA PRO A 82 -17.99 6.01 -11.04
C PRO A 82 -16.98 6.33 -12.15
N ARG A 83 -17.11 5.68 -13.32
CA ARG A 83 -16.22 6.01 -14.45
C ARG A 83 -16.35 7.52 -14.67
N LYS A 84 -15.24 8.25 -14.77
CA LYS A 84 -15.20 9.72 -14.92
C LYS A 84 -16.15 10.29 -16.00
N ALA A 85 -16.64 9.45 -16.91
CA ALA A 85 -17.60 9.79 -17.94
C ALA A 85 -19.07 9.92 -17.46
N GLU A 86 -19.37 9.65 -16.19
CA GLU A 86 -20.74 9.62 -15.65
C GLU A 86 -21.05 10.72 -14.61
N MET A 87 -20.10 11.59 -14.28
CA MET A 87 -20.28 12.63 -13.25
C MET A 87 -20.92 13.90 -13.82
N THR A 88 -21.81 14.53 -13.06
CA THR A 88 -22.38 15.86 -13.39
C THR A 88 -21.39 16.99 -13.09
N ASP A 89 -21.61 18.18 -13.66
CA ASP A 89 -20.76 19.35 -13.40
C ASP A 89 -20.71 19.72 -11.90
N ASP A 90 -21.82 19.58 -11.18
CA ASP A 90 -21.90 19.83 -9.73
C ASP A 90 -21.08 18.80 -8.93
N GLU A 91 -21.13 17.52 -9.32
CA GLU A 91 -20.31 16.48 -8.70
C GLU A 91 -18.81 16.70 -8.96
N ILE A 92 -18.46 17.16 -10.16
CA ILE A 92 -17.08 17.53 -10.51
C ILE A 92 -16.63 18.73 -9.68
N ALA A 93 -17.47 19.76 -9.53
CA ALA A 93 -17.15 20.93 -8.71
C ALA A 93 -16.92 20.55 -7.25
N GLN A 94 -17.81 19.74 -6.66
CA GLN A 94 -17.64 19.23 -5.30
C GLN A 94 -16.36 18.40 -5.14
N GLU A 95 -16.02 17.55 -6.12
CA GLU A 95 -14.77 16.80 -6.08
C GLU A 95 -13.55 17.75 -6.07
N ILE A 96 -13.54 18.75 -6.94
CA ILE A 96 -12.45 19.74 -7.03
C ILE A 96 -12.29 20.50 -5.71
N GLU A 97 -13.38 20.96 -5.11
CA GLU A 97 -13.35 21.65 -3.82
C GLU A 97 -12.84 20.75 -2.69
N GLN A 98 -13.25 19.49 -2.67
CA GLN A 98 -12.75 18.50 -1.72
C GLN A 98 -11.24 18.26 -1.88
N GLN A 99 -10.72 18.23 -3.11
CA GLN A 99 -9.28 18.12 -3.36
C GLN A 99 -8.51 19.34 -2.82
N PHE A 100 -9.05 20.55 -2.96
CA PHE A 100 -8.44 21.75 -2.37
C PHE A 100 -8.44 21.70 -0.84
N ALA A 101 -9.56 21.35 -0.22
CA ALA A 101 -9.66 21.22 1.23
C ALA A 101 -8.68 20.17 1.76
N GLN A 102 -8.54 19.05 1.06
CA GLN A 102 -7.56 18.01 1.37
C GLN A 102 -6.11 18.52 1.25
N GLY A 103 -5.81 19.23 0.16
CA GLY A 103 -4.49 19.84 -0.06
C GLY A 103 -4.09 20.80 1.06
N ARG A 104 -5.02 21.63 1.54
CA ARG A 104 -4.81 22.53 2.68
C ARG A 104 -4.48 21.75 3.95
N LYS A 105 -5.32 20.76 4.32
CA LYS A 105 -5.08 19.90 5.49
C LYS A 105 -3.70 19.22 5.44
N LEU A 106 -3.30 18.72 4.26
CA LEU A 106 -2.00 18.10 4.07
C LEU A 106 -0.85 19.08 4.35
N ILE A 107 -0.94 20.31 3.83
CA ILE A 107 0.06 21.34 4.06
C ILE A 107 0.11 21.73 5.54
N ASP A 108 -1.03 21.88 6.19
CA ASP A 108 -1.12 22.23 7.61
C ASP A 108 -0.45 21.18 8.50
N VAL A 109 -0.71 19.88 8.24
CA VAL A 109 -0.04 18.77 8.95
C VAL A 109 1.47 18.81 8.70
N LYS A 110 1.92 19.02 7.46
CA LYS A 110 3.35 19.11 7.15
C LYS A 110 4.04 20.26 7.86
N GLU A 111 3.41 21.43 7.93
CA GLU A 111 3.95 22.58 8.64
C GLU A 111 3.97 22.35 10.16
N LYS A 112 2.89 21.80 10.72
CA LYS A 112 2.80 21.41 12.13
C LYS A 112 3.95 20.48 12.52
N TYR A 113 4.21 19.44 11.72
CA TYR A 113 5.27 18.48 12.03
C TYR A 113 6.66 18.97 11.66
N TYR A 114 6.83 19.87 10.69
CA TYR A 114 8.09 20.59 10.50
C TYR A 114 8.53 21.30 11.79
N LYS A 115 7.60 22.00 12.46
CA LYS A 115 7.86 22.71 13.72
C LYS A 115 8.22 21.76 14.88
N LYS A 116 7.70 20.53 14.87
CA LYS A 116 8.06 19.48 15.83
C LYS A 116 9.41 18.86 15.49
N PHE A 117 9.63 18.48 14.24
CA PHE A 117 10.87 17.86 13.76
C PHE A 117 12.08 18.78 13.92
N LYS A 118 11.96 20.10 13.67
CA LYS A 118 13.07 21.05 13.83
C LYS A 118 13.59 21.18 15.26
N LYS A 119 12.86 20.69 16.26
CA LYS A 119 13.31 20.64 17.66
C LYS A 119 14.16 19.41 17.98
N ILE A 120 14.15 18.40 17.09
CA ILE A 120 14.74 17.08 17.31
C ILE A 120 15.80 16.76 16.24
N LEU A 121 15.60 17.25 15.02
CA LEU A 121 16.40 16.92 13.85
C LEU A 121 17.09 18.14 13.25
N THR A 122 18.22 17.87 12.59
CA THR A 122 18.91 18.87 11.77
C THR A 122 18.11 19.20 10.50
N MET A 123 18.36 20.37 9.91
CA MET A 123 17.72 20.76 8.64
C MET A 123 18.03 19.78 7.49
N LYS A 124 19.23 19.17 7.48
CA LYS A 124 19.60 18.16 6.48
C LYS A 124 18.73 16.89 6.60
N GLN A 125 18.49 16.43 7.83
CA GLN A 125 17.61 15.28 8.09
C GLN A 125 16.16 15.60 7.72
N ILE A 126 15.66 16.78 8.07
CA ILE A 126 14.29 17.18 7.67
C ILE A 126 14.15 17.23 6.15
N ARG A 127 15.13 17.79 5.44
CA ARG A 127 15.16 17.77 3.96
C ARG A 127 15.14 16.33 3.41
N LYS A 128 15.83 15.40 4.08
CA LYS A 128 15.83 13.97 3.72
C LYS A 128 14.44 13.34 3.88
N ILE A 129 13.69 13.64 4.95
CA ILE A 129 12.30 13.17 5.13
C ILE A 129 11.45 13.55 3.91
N TYR A 130 11.44 14.83 3.52
CA TYR A 130 10.66 15.27 2.35
C TYR A 130 11.12 14.66 1.03
N SER A 131 12.42 14.36 0.90
CA SER A 131 12.95 13.66 -0.27
C SER A 131 12.43 12.23 -0.34
N LEU A 132 12.38 11.52 0.79
CA LEU A 132 11.85 10.16 0.89
C LEU A 132 10.35 10.11 0.57
N GLU A 133 9.57 11.06 1.08
CA GLU A 133 8.14 11.17 0.75
C GLU A 133 7.92 11.34 -0.75
N ARG A 134 8.66 12.25 -1.40
CA ARG A 134 8.57 12.49 -2.85
C ARG A 134 8.95 11.23 -3.63
N PHE A 135 10.00 10.53 -3.21
CA PHE A 135 10.44 9.29 -3.85
C PHE A 135 9.38 8.20 -3.72
N ASN A 136 8.81 8.02 -2.53
CA ASN A 136 7.77 7.03 -2.26
C ASN A 136 6.51 7.30 -3.09
N MET A 137 6.06 8.55 -3.18
CA MET A 137 4.92 8.94 -4.02
C MET A 137 5.17 8.64 -5.50
N ARG A 138 6.36 8.97 -6.02
CA ARG A 138 6.74 8.66 -7.41
C ARG A 138 6.79 7.15 -7.67
N ARG A 139 7.31 6.37 -6.71
CA ARG A 139 7.36 4.91 -6.82
C ARG A 139 5.97 4.29 -6.86
N VAL A 140 5.07 4.72 -5.95
CA VAL A 140 3.68 4.25 -5.91
C VAL A 140 2.94 4.66 -7.18
N GLY A 141 3.12 5.89 -7.67
CA GLY A 141 2.54 6.34 -8.95
C GLY A 141 2.96 5.47 -10.13
N ARG A 142 4.26 5.17 -10.28
CA ARG A 142 4.75 4.27 -11.34
C ARG A 142 4.23 2.85 -11.22
N GLU A 143 4.10 2.34 -10.00
CA GLU A 143 3.58 0.99 -9.77
C GLU A 143 2.08 0.90 -10.11
N MET A 144 1.29 1.92 -9.75
CA MET A 144 -0.12 2.00 -10.14
C MET A 144 -0.29 2.10 -11.65
N ASP A 145 0.50 2.94 -12.31
CA ASP A 145 0.52 3.09 -13.77
C ASP A 145 0.84 1.75 -14.47
N ARG A 146 1.91 1.07 -14.04
CA ARG A 146 2.26 -0.28 -14.53
C ARG A 146 1.14 -1.28 -14.36
N ARG A 147 0.43 -1.29 -13.24
CA ARG A 147 -0.70 -2.20 -12.99
C ARG A 147 -1.90 -1.89 -13.88
N GLN A 148 -2.19 -0.62 -14.12
CA GLN A 148 -3.24 -0.20 -15.05
C GLN A 148 -2.91 -0.52 -16.51
N HIS A 149 -1.63 -0.69 -16.84
CA HIS A 149 -1.15 -0.98 -18.20
C HIS A 149 -0.64 -2.42 -18.40
N ARG A 150 -0.67 -3.28 -17.37
CA ARG A 150 -0.46 -4.72 -17.53
C ARG A 150 -1.58 -5.29 -18.42
N GLY A 151 -1.24 -5.59 -19.68
CA GLY A 151 -2.17 -6.07 -20.70
C GLY A 151 -2.30 -5.17 -21.94
N LYS A 152 -1.70 -3.98 -21.95
CA LYS A 152 -1.57 -3.12 -23.14
C LYS A 152 -0.09 -2.99 -23.52
N ALA A 153 0.19 -2.92 -24.83
CA ALA A 153 1.56 -2.80 -25.36
C ALA A 153 2.33 -1.65 -24.68
N PRO A 154 3.66 -1.79 -24.48
CA PRO A 154 4.45 -0.77 -23.77
C PRO A 154 4.32 0.59 -24.46
N MET A 155 4.02 1.62 -23.67
CA MET A 155 4.00 3.01 -24.13
C MET A 155 5.37 3.37 -24.73
N PRO A 156 5.41 4.02 -25.91
CA PRO A 156 6.66 4.51 -26.47
C PRO A 156 7.30 5.47 -25.47
N GLN A 157 8.57 5.22 -25.13
CA GLN A 157 9.33 6.14 -24.30
C GLN A 157 9.33 7.51 -24.98
N LYS A 158 8.79 8.53 -24.31
CA LYS A 158 8.94 9.90 -24.80
C LYS A 158 10.44 10.18 -24.91
N PRO A 159 10.92 10.67 -26.08
CA PRO A 159 12.32 11.05 -26.23
C PRO A 159 12.70 11.96 -25.06
N ARG A 160 13.81 11.62 -24.40
CA ARG A 160 14.43 12.49 -23.41
C ARG A 160 14.68 13.81 -24.14
N ARG A 161 13.87 14.84 -23.85
CA ARG A 161 14.08 16.17 -24.45
C ARG A 161 15.53 16.53 -24.20
N GLU A 162 16.31 16.51 -25.27
CA GLU A 162 17.63 17.12 -25.28
C GLU A 162 17.39 18.55 -24.83
N ARG A 163 17.95 18.87 -23.67
CA ARG A 163 17.94 20.22 -23.17
C ARG A 163 18.86 20.95 -24.12
N ASN A 164 18.30 21.55 -25.17
CA ASN A 164 19.01 22.51 -25.99
C ASN A 164 19.58 23.55 -25.03
N GLN A 165 20.90 23.48 -24.88
CA GLN A 165 21.69 24.58 -24.38
C GLN A 165 21.72 25.57 -25.53
N GLU A 166 20.78 26.51 -25.54
CA GLU A 166 20.89 27.68 -26.39
C GLU A 166 20.90 28.91 -25.48
N ALA A 167 22.07 29.56 -25.52
CA ALA A 167 22.45 30.92 -25.11
C ALA A 167 22.23 31.32 -23.63
#